data_AF-A0A2E3XVJ3-F1
#
_entry.id   AF-A0A2E3XVJ3-F1
#
_cell.length_a   1.000
_cell.length_b   1.000
_cell.length_c   1.000
_cell.angle_alpha   90.00
_cell.angle_beta   90.00
_cell.angle_gamma   90.00
#
_symmetry.space_group_name_H-M   'P 1'
#
loop_
_entity.id
_entity.type
_entity.pdbx_description
1 polymer ?
#
loop_
_entity_poly.entity_id
_entity_poly.type
_entity_poly.pdbx_seq_one_letter_code
_entity_poly.pdbx_strand_id
1 'polypeptide(L)'
;MNSISKLSKRALLVILDGFGINPDDYQNAIKHAHKPNIDQLFSHYPMTTIEAGGVKVGLPKGVVGNSEVGHMNLGAGKPVRQDLVRINESIENGTFGDLPLLHELKETARRNGGRIHVMGLLSDGGVHSHINHIKEVFKALNKEGDIQVFFHAFMDGRDTAKDVGGKYIDELMEEPGFKFASMQGRSIGMDRDRRWEKIKKAYDTFTGFGNVEEISPQEYLQREYDQGRFDEFIEPVLFNEKYAMKKDDSVFMINFRPDRAIQMTLAMTDPNFREFNRPFKPVYFLCMTPYIPDEVELPILFNKERVPGGLSEFLSEQGKSQFKIAETEKYAHVTFFFNGGEKKPFPNEDQVLVNSPKEVKTYDEKPEMSAFEVTDKLLAALENKDYTFYLVNFANSDMVGHTGNFEAAVKAIETLDSCVGKLMKKCEEEEVTLLLTADHGNSDQMQYPDGKAHTSHTGAPVPFAVFHPKLKDSSIEVNGEGHALMDVSPTVLYVLGIDSPPNFEGETIFK
;
A
#
# COMPACT_ATOMS: atom_id res chain seq x y z
N MET A 1 -15.08 37.85 5.03
CA MET A 1 -14.96 36.46 4.53
C MET A 1 -14.66 35.62 5.74
N ASN A 2 -15.52 34.66 6.04
CA ASN A 2 -15.19 33.66 7.04
C ASN A 2 -14.07 32.80 6.44
N SER A 3 -13.01 32.55 7.20
CA SER A 3 -11.87 31.74 6.79
C SER A 3 -11.59 30.75 7.91
N ILE A 4 -11.06 29.58 7.55
CA ILE A 4 -10.61 28.61 8.54
C ILE A 4 -9.22 28.92 9.11
N SER A 5 -8.55 29.96 8.59
CA SER A 5 -7.23 30.37 9.08
C SER A 5 -7.27 30.86 10.53
N LYS A 6 -6.28 30.45 11.33
CA LYS A 6 -6.05 30.98 12.69
C LYS A 6 -7.28 30.85 13.61
N LEU A 7 -8.11 29.83 13.39
CA LEU A 7 -9.31 29.60 14.21
C LEU A 7 -8.95 29.23 15.65
N SER A 8 -7.89 28.43 15.81
CA SER A 8 -7.36 28.01 17.10
C SER A 8 -5.83 27.86 17.04
N LYS A 9 -5.19 27.86 18.21
CA LYS A 9 -3.78 27.47 18.38
C LYS A 9 -3.60 25.95 18.51
N ARG A 10 -4.70 25.19 18.54
CA ARG A 10 -4.73 23.73 18.71
C ARG A 10 -5.66 23.09 17.67
N ALA A 11 -5.23 21.99 17.07
CA ALA A 11 -6.00 21.26 16.08
C ALA A 11 -6.04 19.77 16.38
N LEU A 12 -7.21 19.15 16.22
CA LEU A 12 -7.43 17.71 16.30
C LEU A 12 -7.79 17.17 14.92
N LEU A 13 -6.97 16.29 14.37
CA LEU A 13 -7.30 15.51 13.19
C LEU A 13 -7.91 14.15 13.60
N VAL A 14 -9.15 13.92 13.20
CA VAL A 14 -9.89 12.67 13.39
C VAL A 14 -9.94 11.92 12.07
N ILE A 15 -9.42 10.70 12.07
CA ILE A 15 -9.48 9.78 10.93
C ILE A 15 -10.50 8.68 11.27
N LEU A 16 -11.60 8.64 10.54
CA LEU A 16 -12.56 7.52 10.56
C LEU A 16 -12.12 6.49 9.53
N ASP A 17 -11.33 5.51 9.94
CA ASP A 17 -10.68 4.56 9.01
C ASP A 17 -11.72 3.80 8.17
N GLY A 18 -11.56 3.79 6.84
CA GLY A 18 -12.50 3.10 5.94
C GLY A 18 -13.90 3.75 5.85
N PHE A 19 -14.04 5.06 6.10
CA PHE A 19 -15.30 5.80 5.98
C PHE A 19 -15.38 6.55 4.62
N GLY A 20 -15.99 5.94 3.61
CA GLY A 20 -16.18 6.52 2.28
C GLY A 20 -17.50 7.28 2.08
N ILE A 21 -17.54 8.18 1.10
CA ILE A 21 -18.77 8.85 0.62
C ILE A 21 -19.17 8.22 -0.72
N ASN A 22 -19.98 7.16 -0.65
CA ASN A 22 -20.55 6.52 -1.83
C ASN A 22 -21.99 7.03 -2.08
N PRO A 23 -22.33 7.53 -3.28
CA PRO A 23 -23.68 7.95 -3.61
C PRO A 23 -24.69 6.80 -3.72
N ASP A 24 -24.25 5.55 -3.85
CA ASP A 24 -25.12 4.38 -3.75
C ASP A 24 -25.54 4.15 -2.29
N ASP A 25 -26.79 3.72 -2.10
CA ASP A 25 -27.36 3.36 -0.81
C ASP A 25 -27.32 1.85 -0.58
N TYR A 26 -27.17 1.04 -1.64
CA TYR A 26 -27.26 -0.42 -1.55
C TYR A 26 -26.24 -1.01 -0.56
N GLN A 27 -26.73 -1.50 0.58
CA GLN A 27 -25.90 -2.04 1.66
C GLN A 27 -24.74 -1.10 2.06
N ASN A 28 -24.98 0.20 2.01
CA ASN A 28 -24.07 1.23 2.49
C ASN A 28 -24.28 1.43 3.99
N ALA A 29 -23.41 0.84 4.82
CA ALA A 29 -23.57 0.87 6.27
C ALA A 29 -23.47 2.29 6.84
N ILE A 30 -22.66 3.15 6.22
CA ILE A 30 -22.51 4.55 6.60
C ILE A 30 -23.82 5.32 6.45
N LYS A 31 -24.54 5.13 5.34
CA LYS A 31 -25.83 5.80 5.13
C LYS A 31 -26.95 5.23 5.99
N HIS A 32 -26.91 3.92 6.26
CA HIS A 32 -27.93 3.23 7.04
C HIS A 32 -27.78 3.43 8.55
N ALA A 33 -26.60 3.80 9.02
CA ALA A 33 -26.36 4.09 10.43
C ALA A 33 -27.03 5.39 10.89
N HIS A 34 -27.59 5.33 12.11
CA HIS A 34 -28.10 6.51 12.78
C HIS A 34 -26.95 7.33 13.37
N LYS A 35 -26.51 8.36 12.64
CA LYS A 35 -25.30 9.15 12.94
C LYS A 35 -25.57 10.67 13.07
N PRO A 36 -26.40 11.11 14.03
CA PRO A 36 -26.85 12.51 14.13
C PRO A 36 -25.73 13.53 14.36
N ASN A 37 -24.62 13.16 15.02
CA ASN A 37 -23.51 14.08 15.27
C ASN A 37 -22.69 14.32 13.99
N ILE A 38 -22.39 13.26 13.25
CA ILE A 38 -21.70 13.34 11.96
C ILE A 38 -22.60 14.03 10.93
N ASP A 39 -23.88 13.71 10.88
CA ASP A 39 -24.84 14.36 9.97
C ASP A 39 -24.98 15.86 10.29
N GLN A 40 -24.99 16.24 11.57
CA GLN A 40 -24.96 17.64 12.00
C GLN A 40 -23.66 18.34 11.57
N LEU A 41 -22.51 17.68 11.74
CA LEU A 41 -21.22 18.21 11.31
C LEU A 41 -21.22 18.49 9.82
N PHE A 42 -21.65 17.54 8.99
CA PHE A 42 -21.65 17.69 7.53
C PHE A 42 -22.67 18.71 7.03
N SER A 43 -23.77 18.92 7.75
CA SER A 43 -24.84 19.83 7.32
C SER A 43 -24.63 21.28 7.73
N HIS A 44 -23.95 21.53 8.86
CA HIS A 44 -23.87 22.85 9.48
C HIS A 44 -22.45 23.44 9.52
N TYR A 45 -21.44 22.73 9.02
CA TYR A 45 -20.05 23.19 9.02
C TYR A 45 -19.41 22.96 7.65
N PRO A 46 -18.26 23.61 7.35
CA PRO A 46 -17.54 23.40 6.10
C PRO A 46 -17.22 21.92 5.89
N MET A 47 -17.69 21.38 4.78
CA MET A 47 -17.52 19.99 4.39
C MET A 47 -17.33 19.90 2.88
N THR A 48 -16.40 19.04 2.47
CA THR A 48 -16.22 18.62 1.08
C THR A 48 -15.82 17.15 1.06
N THR A 49 -15.50 16.62 -0.12
CA THR A 49 -14.91 15.28 -0.28
C THR A 49 -13.53 15.38 -0.92
N ILE A 50 -12.62 14.49 -0.53
CA ILE A 50 -11.26 14.43 -1.07
C ILE A 50 -10.95 13.03 -1.63
N GLU A 51 -10.07 12.96 -2.62
CA GLU A 51 -9.60 11.71 -3.22
C GLU A 51 -8.69 10.93 -2.24
N ALA A 52 -8.99 9.65 -2.06
CA ALA A 52 -8.26 8.74 -1.17
C ALA A 52 -7.54 7.58 -1.91
N GLY A 53 -7.60 7.59 -3.25
CA GLY A 53 -7.04 6.56 -4.11
C GLY A 53 -6.52 7.16 -5.42
N GLY A 54 -5.79 6.34 -6.19
CA GLY A 54 -5.25 6.77 -7.47
C GLY A 54 -4.08 7.76 -7.41
N VAL A 55 -3.92 8.53 -8.48
CA VAL A 55 -2.68 9.26 -8.79
C VAL A 55 -2.31 10.27 -7.71
N LYS A 56 -3.29 11.00 -7.16
CA LYS A 56 -3.03 12.06 -6.17
C LYS A 56 -2.56 11.55 -4.81
N VAL A 57 -2.70 10.26 -4.54
CA VAL A 57 -2.16 9.62 -3.33
C VAL A 57 -0.95 8.74 -3.64
N GLY A 58 -0.39 8.85 -4.85
CA GLY A 58 0.80 8.09 -5.27
C GLY A 58 0.52 6.65 -5.70
N LEU A 59 -0.74 6.33 -6.01
CA LEU A 59 -1.16 5.04 -6.58
C LEU A 59 -1.42 5.15 -8.09
N PRO A 60 -1.38 4.02 -8.84
CA PRO A 60 -1.83 4.04 -10.23
C PRO A 60 -3.30 4.47 -10.37
N LYS A 61 -3.65 5.04 -11.52
CA LYS A 61 -5.03 5.49 -11.80
C LYS A 61 -6.04 4.37 -11.58
N GLY A 62 -7.08 4.64 -10.79
CA GLY A 62 -8.17 3.70 -10.49
C GLY A 62 -7.87 2.67 -9.40
N VAL A 63 -6.66 2.67 -8.83
CA VAL A 63 -6.32 1.80 -7.70
C VAL A 63 -6.87 2.39 -6.41
N VAL A 64 -7.62 1.58 -5.68
CA VAL A 64 -8.23 1.95 -4.39
C VAL A 64 -7.17 2.21 -3.33
N GLY A 65 -7.49 3.10 -2.38
CA GLY A 65 -6.65 3.40 -1.24
C GLY A 65 -6.56 2.26 -0.23
N ASN A 66 -5.65 2.41 0.73
CA ASN A 66 -5.54 1.56 1.92
C ASN A 66 -4.93 2.39 3.05
N SER A 67 -4.96 1.87 4.28
CA SER A 67 -4.56 2.66 5.45
C SER A 67 -3.08 3.07 5.46
N GLU A 68 -2.18 2.25 4.92
CA GLU A 68 -0.75 2.57 4.81
C GLU A 68 -0.56 3.78 3.89
N VAL A 69 -1.10 3.73 2.67
CA VAL A 69 -1.04 4.83 1.69
C VAL A 69 -1.73 6.07 2.25
N GLY A 70 -2.90 5.88 2.84
CA GLY A 70 -3.73 6.97 3.30
C GLY A 70 -3.06 7.78 4.42
N HIS A 71 -2.59 7.11 5.47
CA HIS A 71 -1.93 7.78 6.59
C HIS A 71 -0.60 8.41 6.19
N MET A 72 0.17 7.79 5.28
CA MET A 72 1.38 8.40 4.73
C MET A 72 1.06 9.72 4.01
N ASN A 73 0.05 9.76 3.15
CA ASN A 73 -0.32 10.98 2.43
C ASN A 73 -0.89 12.06 3.37
N LEU A 74 -1.76 11.67 4.30
CA LEU A 74 -2.33 12.57 5.31
C LEU A 74 -1.25 13.30 6.11
N GLY A 75 -0.16 12.62 6.46
CA GLY A 75 0.97 13.19 7.20
C GLY A 75 2.05 13.87 6.34
N ALA A 76 2.20 13.50 5.07
CA ALA A 76 3.31 13.96 4.25
C ALA A 76 3.13 15.36 3.63
N GLY A 77 1.88 15.82 3.44
CA GLY A 77 1.61 17.09 2.75
C GLY A 77 1.95 17.08 1.24
N LYS A 78 2.19 15.90 0.67
CA LYS A 78 2.55 15.65 -0.73
C LYS A 78 2.20 14.20 -1.11
N PRO A 79 2.09 13.86 -2.41
CA PRO A 79 1.84 12.49 -2.84
C PRO A 79 2.97 11.54 -2.40
N VAL A 80 2.62 10.42 -1.76
CA VAL A 80 3.59 9.39 -1.38
C VAL A 80 3.57 8.24 -2.38
N ARG A 81 4.58 8.23 -3.25
CA ARG A 81 4.70 7.32 -4.39
C ARG A 81 4.85 5.87 -3.92
N GLN A 82 3.97 5.00 -4.39
CA GLN A 82 4.09 3.56 -4.20
C GLN A 82 5.12 2.95 -5.15
N ASP A 83 5.59 1.74 -4.84
CA ASP A 83 6.69 1.11 -5.58
C ASP A 83 6.42 1.01 -7.09
N LEU A 84 5.22 0.62 -7.51
CA LEU A 84 4.86 0.58 -8.93
C LEU A 84 5.01 1.96 -9.62
N VAL A 85 4.59 3.04 -8.95
CA VAL A 85 4.73 4.40 -9.48
C VAL A 85 6.20 4.81 -9.52
N ARG A 86 6.97 4.56 -8.45
CA ARG A 86 8.42 4.86 -8.40
C ARG A 86 9.19 4.14 -9.50
N ILE A 87 8.87 2.87 -9.73
CA ILE A 87 9.47 2.07 -10.81
C ILE A 87 9.08 2.66 -12.17
N ASN A 88 7.79 2.89 -12.42
CA ASN A 88 7.32 3.47 -13.69
C ASN A 88 7.99 4.81 -13.99
N GLU A 89 8.02 5.74 -13.04
CA GLU A 89 8.65 7.04 -13.21
C GLU A 89 10.15 6.93 -13.52
N SER A 90 10.88 6.00 -12.89
CA SER A 90 12.30 5.80 -13.22
C SER A 90 12.49 5.29 -14.66
N ILE A 91 11.56 4.49 -15.17
CA ILE A 91 11.56 4.00 -16.55
C ILE A 91 11.21 5.14 -17.51
N GLU A 92 10.14 5.88 -17.23
CA GLU A 92 9.66 7.01 -18.04
C GLU A 92 10.69 8.15 -18.12
N ASN A 93 11.39 8.42 -17.02
CA ASN A 93 12.45 9.42 -16.96
C ASN A 93 13.79 8.91 -17.52
N GLY A 94 13.87 7.64 -17.94
CA GLY A 94 15.08 7.04 -18.47
C GLY A 94 16.21 6.85 -17.46
N THR A 95 15.92 6.90 -16.15
CA THR A 95 16.91 6.77 -15.06
C THR A 95 17.05 5.35 -14.52
N PHE A 96 16.10 4.45 -14.84
CA PHE A 96 16.09 3.07 -14.35
C PHE A 96 17.42 2.34 -14.61
N GLY A 97 17.94 2.40 -15.83
CA GLY A 97 19.17 1.70 -16.23
C GLY A 97 20.46 2.22 -15.57
N ASP A 98 20.40 3.42 -14.98
CA ASP A 98 21.53 4.08 -14.30
C ASP A 98 21.52 3.83 -12.78
N LEU A 99 20.57 3.05 -12.27
CA LEU A 99 20.49 2.72 -10.84
C LEU A 99 21.74 1.95 -10.39
N PRO A 100 22.42 2.38 -9.30
CA PRO A 100 23.69 1.80 -8.87
C PRO A 100 23.66 0.27 -8.67
N LEU A 101 22.57 -0.28 -8.15
CA LEU A 101 22.44 -1.72 -7.92
C LEU A 101 22.25 -2.54 -9.20
N LEU A 102 21.74 -1.94 -10.30
CA LEU A 102 21.77 -2.60 -11.61
C LEU A 102 23.20 -2.67 -12.15
N HIS A 103 24.00 -1.62 -11.95
CA HIS A 103 25.43 -1.66 -12.29
C HIS A 103 26.17 -2.70 -11.48
N GLU A 104 25.92 -2.78 -10.16
CA GLU A 104 26.50 -3.79 -9.29
C GLU A 104 26.13 -5.22 -9.71
N LEU A 105 24.86 -5.45 -10.08
CA LEU A 105 24.38 -6.72 -10.61
C LEU A 105 25.13 -7.11 -11.89
N LYS A 106 25.28 -6.17 -12.84
CA LYS A 106 26.03 -6.39 -14.10
C LYS A 106 27.51 -6.72 -13.84
N GLU A 107 28.16 -5.94 -13.00
CA GLU A 107 29.57 -6.13 -12.64
C GLU A 107 29.81 -7.47 -11.94
N THR A 108 28.90 -7.86 -11.06
CA THR A 108 28.97 -9.15 -10.38
C THR A 108 28.79 -10.29 -11.39
N ALA A 109 27.83 -10.18 -12.30
CA ALA A 109 27.63 -11.18 -13.35
C ALA A 109 28.88 -11.32 -14.25
N ARG A 110 29.49 -10.21 -14.68
CA ARG A 110 30.72 -10.21 -15.51
C ARG A 110 31.86 -11.00 -14.90
N ARG A 111 32.09 -10.81 -13.59
CA ARG A 111 33.14 -11.52 -12.85
C ARG A 111 32.87 -13.02 -12.71
N ASN A 112 31.61 -13.43 -12.86
CA ASN A 112 31.14 -14.79 -12.60
C ASN A 112 30.50 -15.44 -13.85
N GLY A 113 31.05 -15.19 -15.04
CA GLY A 113 30.66 -15.90 -16.27
C GLY A 113 29.56 -15.23 -17.11
N GLY A 114 29.15 -14.01 -16.76
CA GLY A 114 28.35 -13.13 -17.59
C GLY A 114 26.88 -13.55 -17.74
N ARG A 115 26.28 -14.16 -16.70
CA ARG A 115 24.92 -14.69 -16.75
C ARG A 115 24.04 -14.07 -15.66
N ILE A 116 22.85 -13.60 -16.06
CA ILE A 116 21.82 -13.09 -15.16
C ILE A 116 20.51 -13.81 -15.43
N HIS A 117 19.87 -14.26 -14.36
CA HIS A 117 18.54 -14.86 -14.39
C HIS A 117 17.53 -13.86 -13.83
N VAL A 118 16.58 -13.44 -14.65
CA VAL A 118 15.49 -12.57 -14.26
C VAL A 118 14.27 -13.44 -14.01
N MET A 119 13.61 -13.26 -12.87
CA MET A 119 12.37 -13.98 -12.55
C MET A 119 11.29 -13.03 -12.06
N GLY A 120 10.07 -13.25 -12.52
CA GLY A 120 8.94 -12.40 -12.16
C GLY A 120 7.63 -12.88 -12.76
N LEU A 121 6.53 -12.34 -12.25
CA LEU A 121 5.20 -12.56 -12.80
C LEU A 121 5.11 -11.92 -14.20
N LEU A 122 4.59 -12.67 -15.18
CA LEU A 122 4.43 -12.22 -16.55
C LEU A 122 2.97 -11.87 -16.83
N SER A 123 2.62 -10.59 -16.64
CA SER A 123 1.36 -10.02 -17.10
C SER A 123 1.37 -8.48 -17.08
N ASP A 124 0.27 -7.88 -17.52
CA ASP A 124 -0.05 -6.45 -17.37
C ASP A 124 -0.90 -6.17 -16.11
N GLY A 125 -1.03 -7.14 -15.20
CA GLY A 125 -1.93 -7.03 -14.04
C GLY A 125 -1.54 -5.97 -13.01
N GLY A 126 -0.25 -5.61 -12.91
CA GLY A 126 0.20 -4.49 -12.07
C GLY A 126 0.08 -4.72 -10.55
N VAL A 127 -0.21 -5.95 -10.10
CA VAL A 127 -0.34 -6.26 -8.66
C VAL A 127 0.98 -6.72 -8.06
N HIS A 128 1.74 -7.57 -8.76
CA HIS A 128 3.03 -8.10 -8.29
C HIS A 128 4.22 -7.68 -9.14
N SER A 129 4.01 -7.44 -10.43
CA SER A 129 4.99 -7.01 -11.42
C SER A 129 4.24 -6.36 -12.59
N HIS A 130 4.96 -5.93 -13.62
CA HIS A 130 4.38 -5.50 -14.88
C HIS A 130 5.30 -5.88 -16.07
N ILE A 131 4.73 -6.28 -17.21
CA ILE A 131 5.51 -6.66 -18.41
C ILE A 131 6.46 -5.56 -18.88
N ASN A 132 6.05 -4.29 -18.83
CA ASN A 132 6.93 -3.16 -19.13
C ASN A 132 8.19 -3.09 -18.23
N HIS A 133 8.10 -3.53 -16.96
CA HIS A 133 9.27 -3.61 -16.08
C HIS A 133 10.21 -4.71 -16.56
N ILE A 134 9.68 -5.87 -16.98
CA ILE A 134 10.47 -6.95 -17.57
C ILE A 134 11.24 -6.42 -18.79
N LYS A 135 10.56 -5.74 -19.71
CA LYS A 135 11.16 -5.16 -20.92
C LYS A 135 12.29 -4.20 -20.60
N GLU A 136 12.06 -3.25 -19.69
CA GLU A 136 13.09 -2.27 -19.33
C GLU A 136 14.28 -2.93 -18.60
N VAL A 137 14.03 -3.93 -17.74
CA VAL A 137 15.11 -4.73 -17.12
C VAL A 137 15.96 -5.40 -18.19
N PHE A 138 15.35 -6.06 -19.18
CA PHE A 138 16.08 -6.71 -20.27
C PHE A 138 16.88 -5.70 -21.09
N LYS A 139 16.27 -4.58 -21.46
CA LYS A 139 16.94 -3.48 -22.18
C LYS A 139 18.13 -2.92 -21.39
N ALA A 140 17.98 -2.69 -20.08
CA ALA A 140 19.03 -2.16 -19.22
C ALA A 140 20.21 -3.14 -19.05
N LEU A 141 19.91 -4.44 -18.92
CA LEU A 141 20.92 -5.49 -18.75
C LEU A 141 21.62 -5.87 -20.06
N ASN A 142 20.92 -5.85 -21.20
CA ASN A 142 21.48 -6.20 -22.50
C ASN A 142 22.21 -5.04 -23.22
N LYS A 143 22.13 -3.81 -22.71
CA LYS A 143 22.65 -2.58 -23.35
C LYS A 143 24.10 -2.68 -23.84
N GLU A 144 24.95 -3.42 -23.13
CA GLU A 144 26.39 -3.53 -23.41
C GLU A 144 26.75 -4.82 -24.19
N GLY A 145 25.81 -5.76 -24.34
CA GLY A 145 25.94 -6.97 -25.15
C GLY A 145 26.85 -8.08 -24.59
N ASP A 146 27.44 -7.89 -23.41
CA ASP A 146 28.40 -8.80 -22.79
C ASP A 146 27.80 -9.70 -21.69
N ILE A 147 26.52 -9.54 -21.41
CA ILE A 147 25.76 -10.31 -20.43
C ILE A 147 24.67 -11.12 -21.13
N GLN A 148 24.51 -12.37 -20.70
CA GLN A 148 23.41 -13.23 -21.11
C GLN A 148 22.31 -13.17 -20.07
N VAL A 149 21.13 -12.69 -20.46
CA VAL A 149 19.96 -12.59 -19.60
C VAL A 149 18.95 -13.68 -19.93
N PHE A 150 18.45 -14.39 -18.92
CA PHE A 150 17.50 -15.50 -19.03
C PHE A 150 16.24 -15.20 -18.23
N PHE A 151 15.05 -15.29 -18.85
CA PHE A 151 13.78 -15.03 -18.16
C PHE A 151 13.10 -16.30 -17.66
N HIS A 152 12.77 -16.32 -16.37
CA HIS A 152 11.94 -17.34 -15.75
C HIS A 152 10.56 -16.75 -15.44
N ALA A 153 9.57 -17.13 -16.24
CA ALA A 153 8.22 -16.60 -16.12
C ALA A 153 7.43 -17.33 -15.04
N PHE A 154 6.81 -16.56 -14.13
CA PHE A 154 5.62 -17.00 -13.42
C PHE A 154 4.39 -16.51 -14.20
N MET A 155 3.60 -17.42 -14.75
CA MET A 155 2.39 -17.11 -15.50
C MET A 155 1.25 -16.72 -14.55
N ASP A 156 0.45 -15.75 -14.96
CA ASP A 156 -0.51 -15.07 -14.08
C ASP A 156 -1.86 -15.76 -13.95
N GLY A 157 -2.81 -15.45 -14.83
CA GLY A 157 -4.16 -16.01 -14.83
C GLY A 157 -5.04 -15.69 -13.63
N ARG A 158 -4.58 -14.80 -12.72
CA ARG A 158 -5.29 -14.42 -11.50
C ARG A 158 -5.50 -12.92 -11.38
N ASP A 159 -4.45 -12.13 -11.63
CA ASP A 159 -4.58 -10.67 -11.74
C ASP A 159 -5.00 -10.25 -13.16
N THR A 160 -5.03 -11.21 -14.09
CA THR A 160 -5.47 -11.10 -15.48
C THR A 160 -6.36 -12.31 -15.84
N ALA A 161 -6.96 -12.30 -17.03
CA ALA A 161 -7.77 -13.45 -17.48
C ALA A 161 -6.95 -14.75 -17.48
N LYS A 162 -7.60 -15.87 -17.17
CA LYS A 162 -6.94 -17.16 -16.91
C LYS A 162 -6.11 -17.70 -18.09
N ASP A 163 -6.45 -17.34 -19.32
CA ASP A 163 -5.97 -17.93 -20.57
C ASP A 163 -5.42 -16.88 -21.55
N VAL A 164 -4.71 -15.89 -21.02
CA VAL A 164 -4.21 -14.74 -21.79
C VAL A 164 -2.69 -14.73 -21.92
N GLY A 165 -1.99 -15.65 -21.25
CA GLY A 165 -0.52 -15.74 -21.17
C GLY A 165 0.19 -15.69 -22.53
N GLY A 166 -0.42 -16.25 -23.57
CA GLY A 166 0.16 -16.30 -24.92
C GLY A 166 0.46 -14.91 -25.48
N LYS A 167 -0.39 -13.91 -25.22
CA LYS A 167 -0.13 -12.55 -25.71
C LYS A 167 1.16 -11.96 -25.14
N TYR A 168 1.44 -12.22 -23.85
CA TYR A 168 2.63 -11.70 -23.18
C TYR A 168 3.91 -12.41 -23.62
N ILE A 169 3.81 -13.71 -23.92
CA ILE A 169 4.93 -14.48 -24.48
C ILE A 169 5.32 -13.90 -25.84
N ASP A 170 4.36 -13.72 -26.75
CA ASP A 170 4.62 -13.13 -28.07
C ASP A 170 5.26 -11.75 -27.93
N GLU A 171 4.69 -10.90 -27.09
CA GLU A 171 5.17 -9.54 -26.86
C GLU A 171 6.61 -9.50 -26.32
N LEU A 172 7.03 -10.42 -25.45
CA LEU A 172 8.42 -10.49 -24.98
C LEU A 172 9.37 -11.14 -25.98
N MET A 173 8.90 -12.08 -26.79
CA MET A 173 9.73 -12.74 -27.80
C MET A 173 10.10 -11.82 -28.96
N GLU A 174 9.36 -10.72 -29.16
CA GLU A 174 9.71 -9.64 -30.09
C GLU A 174 10.88 -8.76 -29.59
N GLU A 175 11.18 -8.78 -28.28
CA GLU A 175 12.26 -7.96 -27.71
C GLU A 175 13.64 -8.51 -28.11
N PRO A 176 14.53 -7.70 -28.71
CA PRO A 176 15.83 -8.18 -29.19
C PRO A 176 16.70 -8.80 -28.08
N GLY A 177 17.19 -10.01 -28.34
CA GLY A 177 18.08 -10.73 -27.42
C GLY A 177 17.37 -11.33 -26.19
N PHE A 178 16.04 -11.32 -26.17
CA PHE A 178 15.25 -11.97 -25.12
C PHE A 178 15.43 -13.49 -25.17
N LYS A 179 15.71 -14.10 -24.01
CA LYS A 179 15.83 -15.56 -23.86
C LYS A 179 14.82 -16.04 -22.83
N PHE A 180 13.73 -16.63 -23.31
CA PHE A 180 12.72 -17.26 -22.46
C PHE A 180 13.26 -18.60 -21.94
N ALA A 181 13.64 -18.66 -20.67
CA ALA A 181 14.30 -19.84 -20.10
C ALA A 181 13.32 -20.88 -19.59
N SER A 182 12.35 -20.47 -18.77
CA SER A 182 11.37 -21.38 -18.19
C SER A 182 10.02 -20.71 -18.01
N MET A 183 8.98 -21.53 -17.87
CA MET A 183 7.63 -21.10 -17.56
C MET A 183 7.02 -22.00 -16.48
N GLN A 184 6.19 -21.41 -15.63
CA GLN A 184 5.32 -22.15 -14.70
C GLN A 184 4.19 -21.24 -14.22
N GLY A 185 3.11 -21.82 -13.69
CA GLY A 185 2.05 -21.04 -13.07
C GLY A 185 2.47 -20.41 -11.73
N ARG A 186 1.95 -19.21 -11.44
CA ARG A 186 2.16 -18.51 -10.16
C ARG A 186 1.69 -19.31 -8.95
N SER A 187 0.75 -20.25 -9.12
CA SER A 187 0.32 -21.12 -8.01
C SER A 187 1.43 -22.04 -7.50
N ILE A 188 2.55 -22.14 -8.24
CA ILE A 188 3.73 -22.94 -7.91
C ILE A 188 4.88 -22.03 -7.46
N GLY A 189 5.39 -21.19 -8.37
CA GLY A 189 6.59 -20.38 -8.12
C GLY A 189 6.39 -19.15 -7.23
N MET A 190 5.14 -18.80 -6.92
CA MET A 190 4.73 -17.65 -6.11
C MET A 190 3.76 -18.07 -4.98
N ASP A 191 3.98 -19.25 -4.39
CA ASP A 191 3.27 -19.69 -3.20
C ASP A 191 3.55 -18.77 -2.00
N ARG A 192 2.55 -18.60 -1.13
CA ARG A 192 2.66 -17.83 0.13
C ARG A 192 2.19 -18.60 1.38
N ASP A 193 1.79 -19.86 1.22
CA ASP A 193 1.20 -20.70 2.26
C ASP A 193 2.20 -21.73 2.84
N ARG A 194 3.50 -21.49 2.65
CA ARG A 194 4.64 -22.38 3.00
C ARG A 194 4.52 -23.78 2.42
N ARG A 195 3.97 -23.90 1.21
CA ARG A 195 3.97 -25.16 0.44
C ARG A 195 5.29 -25.33 -0.29
N TRP A 196 6.32 -25.69 0.46
CA TRP A 196 7.70 -25.79 -0.02
C TRP A 196 7.89 -26.81 -1.14
N GLU A 197 7.00 -27.80 -1.28
CA GLU A 197 7.01 -28.74 -2.40
C GLU A 197 6.79 -28.04 -3.75
N LYS A 198 5.99 -26.98 -3.76
CA LYS A 198 5.75 -26.16 -4.96
C LYS A 198 6.97 -25.31 -5.30
N ILE A 199 7.51 -24.62 -4.30
CA ILE A 199 8.73 -23.82 -4.46
C ILE A 199 9.91 -24.70 -4.88
N LYS A 200 10.00 -25.94 -4.37
CA LYS A 200 10.99 -26.91 -4.82
C LYS A 200 10.84 -27.25 -6.30
N LYS A 201 9.62 -27.55 -6.78
CA LYS A 201 9.38 -27.80 -8.22
C LYS A 201 9.84 -26.64 -9.10
N ALA A 202 9.53 -25.41 -8.68
CA ALA A 202 9.97 -24.19 -9.35
C ALA A 202 11.50 -24.08 -9.37
N TYR A 203 12.14 -24.22 -8.20
CA TYR A 203 13.59 -24.15 -8.04
C TYR A 203 14.31 -25.22 -8.86
N ASP A 204 13.86 -26.47 -8.81
CA ASP A 204 14.44 -27.59 -9.58
C ASP A 204 14.40 -27.27 -11.09
N THR A 205 13.30 -26.70 -11.59
CA THR A 205 13.15 -26.33 -13.00
C THR A 205 14.15 -25.25 -13.41
N PHE A 206 14.28 -24.19 -12.60
CA PHE A 206 15.22 -23.10 -12.88
C PHE A 206 16.67 -23.56 -12.90
N THR A 207 16.99 -24.58 -12.10
CA THR A 207 18.33 -25.12 -11.92
C THR A 207 18.62 -26.35 -12.79
N GLY A 208 17.68 -26.74 -13.67
CA GLY A 208 17.86 -27.85 -14.61
C GLY A 208 17.66 -29.25 -14.02
N PHE A 209 17.19 -29.37 -12.78
CA PHE A 209 16.82 -30.65 -12.15
C PHE A 209 15.33 -31.01 -12.33
N GLY A 210 14.54 -30.12 -12.92
CA GLY A 210 13.13 -30.31 -13.25
C GLY A 210 12.89 -30.83 -14.67
N ASN A 211 11.68 -30.60 -15.19
CA ASN A 211 11.32 -30.98 -16.56
C ASN A 211 12.01 -30.06 -17.58
N VAL A 212 12.56 -30.64 -18.65
CA VAL A 212 13.20 -29.93 -19.76
C VAL A 212 12.56 -30.37 -21.06
N GLU A 213 12.06 -29.41 -21.85
CA GLU A 213 11.44 -29.68 -23.15
C GLU A 213 11.89 -28.65 -24.18
N GLU A 214 12.59 -29.09 -25.23
CA GLU A 214 13.09 -28.22 -26.30
C GLU A 214 11.99 -27.90 -27.33
N ILE A 215 10.90 -27.29 -26.86
CA ILE A 215 9.79 -26.77 -27.68
C ILE A 215 9.60 -25.27 -27.45
N SER A 216 8.81 -24.61 -28.29
CA SER A 216 8.55 -23.17 -28.11
C SER A 216 7.68 -22.90 -26.87
N PRO A 217 7.85 -21.76 -26.17
CA PRO A 217 6.99 -21.40 -25.05
C PRO A 217 5.49 -21.37 -25.40
N GLN A 218 5.15 -20.93 -26.62
CA GLN A 218 3.77 -20.92 -27.11
C GLN A 218 3.20 -22.33 -27.29
N GLU A 219 3.98 -23.24 -27.87
CA GLU A 219 3.57 -24.63 -28.08
C GLU A 219 3.32 -25.33 -26.74
N TYR A 220 4.20 -25.12 -25.75
CA TYR A 220 4.00 -25.66 -24.41
C TYR A 220 2.75 -25.08 -23.74
N LEU A 221 2.57 -23.75 -23.81
CA LEU A 221 1.41 -23.07 -23.23
C LEU A 221 0.10 -23.63 -23.82
N GLN A 222 0.02 -23.74 -25.14
CA GLN A 222 -1.16 -24.29 -25.82
C GLN A 222 -1.43 -25.73 -25.38
N ARG A 223 -0.39 -26.55 -25.21
CA ARG A 223 -0.53 -27.93 -24.74
C ARG A 223 -1.07 -28.01 -23.31
N GLU A 224 -0.70 -27.09 -22.43
CA GLU A 224 -1.27 -27.02 -21.08
C GLU A 224 -2.75 -26.61 -21.13
N TYR A 225 -3.10 -25.64 -21.97
CA TYR A 225 -4.49 -25.21 -22.19
C TYR A 225 -5.37 -26.35 -22.71
N ASP A 226 -4.87 -27.13 -23.67
CA ASP A 226 -5.57 -28.31 -24.22
C ASP A 226 -5.84 -29.38 -23.13
N GLN A 227 -5.04 -29.38 -22.06
CA GLN A 227 -5.21 -30.25 -20.89
C GLN A 227 -6.04 -29.60 -19.77
N GLY A 228 -6.63 -28.43 -20.02
CA GLY A 228 -7.43 -27.68 -19.06
C GLY A 228 -6.62 -27.00 -17.94
N ARG A 229 -5.29 -26.92 -18.09
CA ARG A 229 -4.41 -26.18 -17.17
C ARG A 229 -4.09 -24.81 -17.77
N PHE A 230 -4.65 -23.77 -17.16
CA PHE A 230 -4.50 -22.39 -17.58
C PHE A 230 -3.37 -21.68 -16.82
N ASP A 231 -3.10 -20.41 -17.11
CA ASP A 231 -1.90 -19.65 -16.72
C ASP A 231 -1.47 -19.86 -15.26
N GLU A 232 -2.39 -19.74 -14.30
CA GLU A 232 -2.08 -19.85 -12.87
C GLU A 232 -1.50 -21.23 -12.48
N PHE A 233 -1.81 -22.28 -13.24
CA PHE A 233 -1.60 -23.70 -12.89
C PHE A 233 -0.72 -24.49 -13.88
N ILE A 234 -0.10 -23.82 -14.83
CA ILE A 234 0.84 -24.45 -15.77
C ILE A 234 1.96 -25.17 -14.99
N GLU A 235 2.26 -26.41 -15.37
CA GLU A 235 3.37 -27.14 -14.74
C GLU A 235 4.74 -26.53 -15.14
N PRO A 236 5.77 -26.64 -14.27
CA PRO A 236 7.07 -26.04 -14.55
C PRO A 236 7.81 -26.73 -15.70
N VAL A 237 8.37 -25.94 -16.61
CA VAL A 237 9.21 -26.41 -17.72
C VAL A 237 10.38 -25.47 -17.99
N LEU A 238 11.55 -26.05 -18.28
CA LEU A 238 12.72 -25.37 -18.84
C LEU A 238 12.80 -25.64 -20.35
N PHE A 239 12.95 -24.61 -21.18
CA PHE A 239 12.91 -24.75 -22.64
C PHE A 239 14.27 -25.09 -23.28
N ASN A 240 15.34 -24.94 -22.51
CA ASN A 240 16.69 -25.27 -22.97
C ASN A 240 17.59 -25.53 -21.76
N GLU A 241 18.23 -26.70 -21.69
CA GLU A 241 19.13 -27.04 -20.58
C GLU A 241 20.28 -26.03 -20.42
N LYS A 242 20.74 -25.40 -21.50
CA LYS A 242 21.80 -24.35 -21.45
C LYS A 242 21.33 -23.06 -20.76
N TYR A 243 20.02 -22.89 -20.61
CA TYR A 243 19.40 -21.77 -19.91
C TYR A 243 19.16 -22.06 -18.43
N ALA A 244 19.47 -23.26 -17.94
CA ALA A 244 19.46 -23.57 -16.51
C ALA A 244 20.43 -22.65 -15.74
N MET A 245 19.98 -22.18 -14.58
CA MET A 245 20.80 -21.42 -13.64
C MET A 245 21.95 -22.29 -13.11
N LYS A 246 23.10 -21.65 -12.88
CA LYS A 246 24.30 -22.27 -12.30
C LYS A 246 24.68 -21.59 -11.00
N LYS A 247 25.58 -22.24 -10.26
CA LYS A 247 26.07 -21.80 -8.94
C LYS A 247 26.57 -20.35 -8.91
N ASP A 248 27.29 -19.93 -9.95
CA ASP A 248 27.94 -18.62 -9.96
C ASP A 248 27.11 -17.57 -10.72
N ASP A 249 25.88 -17.90 -11.14
CA ASP A 249 25.01 -16.97 -11.85
C ASP A 249 24.36 -15.97 -10.86
N SER A 250 24.03 -14.77 -11.36
CA SER A 250 23.29 -13.75 -10.61
C SER A 250 21.78 -13.85 -10.88
N VAL A 251 20.96 -13.49 -9.90
CA VAL A 251 19.50 -13.47 -10.00
C VAL A 251 18.95 -12.06 -9.75
N PHE A 252 17.91 -11.69 -10.49
CA PHE A 252 17.07 -10.53 -10.21
C PHE A 252 15.60 -10.94 -10.13
N MET A 253 15.02 -10.89 -8.92
CA MET A 253 13.58 -11.03 -8.70
C MET A 253 12.91 -9.66 -8.88
N ILE A 254 12.07 -9.53 -9.90
CA ILE A 254 11.54 -8.23 -10.33
C ILE A 254 10.16 -7.90 -9.74
N ASN A 255 9.53 -8.83 -9.03
CA ASN A 255 8.23 -8.57 -8.41
C ASN A 255 8.37 -7.47 -7.35
N PHE A 256 7.54 -6.42 -7.36
CA PHE A 256 7.61 -5.36 -6.36
C PHE A 256 6.73 -5.63 -5.13
N ARG A 257 5.85 -6.63 -5.17
CA ARG A 257 4.98 -7.00 -4.04
C ARG A 257 5.54 -8.19 -3.26
N PRO A 258 5.75 -8.07 -1.93
CA PRO A 258 6.57 -9.02 -1.17
C PRO A 258 5.89 -10.35 -0.85
N ASP A 259 4.59 -10.39 -0.55
CA ASP A 259 3.93 -11.54 0.08
C ASP A 259 4.12 -12.88 -0.67
N ARG A 260 4.22 -12.84 -2.00
CA ARG A 260 4.47 -14.01 -2.86
C ARG A 260 5.91 -14.14 -3.36
N ALA A 261 6.77 -13.17 -3.09
CA ALA A 261 8.19 -13.23 -3.42
C ALA A 261 9.01 -13.91 -2.29
N ILE A 262 8.55 -13.78 -1.04
CA ILE A 262 9.24 -14.26 0.17
C ILE A 262 9.77 -15.69 0.06
N GLN A 263 8.93 -16.67 -0.29
CA GLN A 263 9.35 -18.08 -0.23
C GLN A 263 10.44 -18.43 -1.24
N MET A 264 10.30 -17.95 -2.48
CA MET A 264 11.32 -18.17 -3.51
C MET A 264 12.64 -17.46 -3.11
N THR A 265 12.55 -16.22 -2.61
CA THR A 265 13.71 -15.50 -2.10
C THR A 265 14.40 -16.26 -0.97
N LEU A 266 13.66 -16.72 0.06
CA LEU A 266 14.22 -17.54 1.15
C LEU A 266 14.92 -18.80 0.62
N ALA A 267 14.29 -19.54 -0.29
CA ALA A 267 14.88 -20.74 -0.87
C ALA A 267 16.23 -20.45 -1.56
N MET A 268 16.33 -19.32 -2.26
CA MET A 268 17.53 -18.93 -2.99
C MET A 268 18.61 -18.27 -2.12
N THR A 269 18.26 -17.58 -1.03
CA THR A 269 19.22 -16.71 -0.32
C THR A 269 19.54 -17.14 1.12
N ASP A 270 18.54 -17.59 1.89
CA ASP A 270 18.68 -17.85 3.33
C ASP A 270 19.72 -18.95 3.59
N PRO A 271 20.88 -18.69 4.23
CA PRO A 271 21.89 -19.71 4.52
C PRO A 271 21.37 -20.88 5.39
N ASN A 272 20.34 -20.65 6.19
CA ASN A 272 19.76 -21.60 7.11
C ASN A 272 18.56 -22.36 6.54
N PHE A 273 18.21 -22.17 5.27
CA PHE A 273 17.12 -22.89 4.62
C PHE A 273 17.28 -24.42 4.73
N ARG A 274 16.24 -25.13 5.20
CA ARG A 274 16.22 -26.60 5.39
C ARG A 274 14.99 -27.31 4.79
N GLU A 275 14.09 -26.57 4.15
CA GLU A 275 12.80 -27.12 3.71
C GLU A 275 12.94 -28.08 2.52
N PHE A 276 14.00 -27.92 1.72
CA PHE A 276 14.44 -28.92 0.73
C PHE A 276 15.93 -28.78 0.42
N ASN A 277 16.51 -29.81 -0.22
CA ASN A 277 17.90 -29.78 -0.67
C ASN A 277 18.07 -28.84 -1.88
N ARG A 278 18.98 -27.88 -1.75
CA ARG A 278 19.39 -26.99 -2.84
C ARG A 278 20.86 -27.24 -3.21
N PRO A 279 21.18 -27.54 -4.48
CA PRO A 279 22.54 -27.85 -4.92
C PRO A 279 23.48 -26.64 -4.86
N PHE A 280 22.94 -25.42 -4.95
CA PHE A 280 23.69 -24.18 -4.84
C PHE A 280 22.78 -23.01 -4.46
N LYS A 281 23.36 -21.82 -4.32
CA LYS A 281 22.68 -20.52 -4.27
C LYS A 281 23.31 -19.63 -5.33
N PRO A 282 22.58 -18.66 -5.92
CA PRO A 282 23.19 -17.68 -6.80
C PRO A 282 24.25 -16.86 -6.05
N VAL A 283 25.24 -16.36 -6.78
CA VAL A 283 26.32 -15.52 -6.20
C VAL A 283 25.80 -14.14 -5.78
N TYR A 284 24.73 -13.68 -6.43
CA TYR A 284 24.08 -12.40 -6.19
C TYR A 284 22.58 -12.52 -6.40
N PHE A 285 21.78 -11.89 -5.54
CA PHE A 285 20.32 -11.89 -5.65
C PHE A 285 19.80 -10.47 -5.43
N LEU A 286 19.42 -9.78 -6.51
CA LEU A 286 18.78 -8.48 -6.47
C LEU A 286 17.28 -8.63 -6.26
N CYS A 287 16.73 -7.82 -5.36
CA CYS A 287 15.29 -7.69 -5.18
C CYS A 287 14.81 -6.37 -5.76
N MET A 288 13.64 -6.34 -6.41
CA MET A 288 13.02 -5.09 -6.84
C MET A 288 12.67 -4.21 -5.64
N THR A 289 12.08 -4.81 -4.61
CA THR A 289 11.68 -4.17 -3.34
C THR A 289 12.03 -5.09 -2.17
N PRO A 290 11.95 -4.65 -0.90
CA PRO A 290 12.24 -5.53 0.23
C PRO A 290 11.23 -6.67 0.36
N TYR A 291 11.71 -7.91 0.46
CA TYR A 291 10.86 -9.09 0.69
C TYR A 291 11.04 -9.70 2.08
N ILE A 292 12.30 -9.87 2.49
CA ILE A 292 12.70 -10.55 3.73
C ILE A 292 13.72 -9.73 4.55
N PRO A 293 13.43 -8.45 4.83
CA PRO A 293 14.39 -7.52 5.43
C PRO A 293 14.81 -7.92 6.85
N ASP A 294 14.04 -8.77 7.53
CA ASP A 294 14.30 -9.22 8.90
C ASP A 294 15.04 -10.57 8.95
N GLU A 295 15.18 -11.26 7.81
CA GLU A 295 15.78 -12.58 7.70
C GLU A 295 17.15 -12.57 7.04
N VAL A 296 17.29 -11.85 5.91
CA VAL A 296 18.53 -11.82 5.11
C VAL A 296 18.74 -10.41 4.58
N GLU A 297 19.93 -9.85 4.81
CA GLU A 297 20.35 -8.61 4.17
C GLU A 297 20.59 -8.86 2.68
N LEU A 298 19.77 -8.25 1.83
CA LEU A 298 19.81 -8.39 0.38
C LEU A 298 19.89 -7.02 -0.29
N PRO A 299 20.52 -6.91 -1.47
CA PRO A 299 20.48 -5.68 -2.26
C PRO A 299 19.05 -5.45 -2.77
N ILE A 300 18.54 -4.23 -2.54
CA ILE A 300 17.17 -3.83 -2.87
C ILE A 300 17.19 -2.65 -3.83
N LEU A 301 16.67 -2.83 -5.05
CA LEU A 301 16.70 -1.82 -6.10
C LEU A 301 15.86 -0.57 -5.76
N PHE A 302 14.62 -0.76 -5.34
CA PHE A 302 13.70 0.27 -4.82
C PHE A 302 13.41 -0.02 -3.36
N ASN A 303 14.27 0.47 -2.47
CA ASN A 303 14.09 0.25 -1.04
C ASN A 303 12.96 1.13 -0.48
N LYS A 304 12.45 0.79 0.71
CA LYS A 304 11.52 1.65 1.45
C LYS A 304 12.23 2.95 1.79
N GLU A 305 11.66 4.06 1.34
CA GLU A 305 12.17 5.40 1.63
C GLU A 305 11.40 5.99 2.81
N ARG A 306 12.13 6.59 3.75
CA ARG A 306 11.54 7.54 4.68
C ARG A 306 11.04 8.73 3.87
N VAL A 307 9.86 9.23 4.19
CA VAL A 307 9.29 10.45 3.62
C VAL A 307 9.54 11.60 4.60
N PRO A 308 10.67 12.32 4.51
CA PRO A 308 10.98 13.42 5.42
C PRO A 308 10.11 14.64 5.15
N GLY A 309 10.06 15.52 6.15
CA GLY A 309 9.42 16.83 6.09
C GLY A 309 7.91 16.77 6.15
N GLY A 310 7.33 15.69 6.70
CA GLY A 310 5.90 15.59 6.99
C GLY A 310 5.47 16.44 8.19
N LEU A 311 4.16 16.55 8.43
CA LEU A 311 3.56 17.41 9.45
C LEU A 311 4.14 17.19 10.85
N SER A 312 4.28 15.93 11.27
CA SER A 312 4.79 15.60 12.61
C SER A 312 6.25 15.99 12.81
N GLU A 313 7.10 15.77 11.80
CA GLU A 313 8.51 16.21 11.83
C GLU A 313 8.59 17.73 11.87
N PHE A 314 7.85 18.40 10.98
CA PHE A 314 7.83 19.86 10.88
C PHE A 314 7.35 20.52 12.18
N LEU A 315 6.26 20.03 12.79
CA LEU A 315 5.78 20.54 14.08
C LEU A 315 6.82 20.34 15.20
N SER A 316 7.49 19.18 15.22
CA SER A 316 8.55 18.89 16.17
C SER A 316 9.74 19.85 16.04
N GLU A 317 10.19 20.12 14.80
CA GLU A 317 11.26 21.08 14.50
C GLU A 317 10.90 22.51 14.93
N GLN A 318 9.62 22.87 14.90
CA GLN A 318 9.09 24.14 15.42
C GLN A 318 8.90 24.13 16.95
N GLY A 319 9.30 23.07 17.65
CA GLY A 319 9.17 22.92 19.09
C GLY A 319 7.72 22.76 19.56
N LYS A 320 6.81 22.31 18.70
CA LYS A 320 5.39 22.10 19.01
C LYS A 320 5.16 20.69 19.53
N SER A 321 4.39 20.58 20.61
CA SER A 321 3.99 19.29 21.17
C SER A 321 2.81 18.70 20.41
N GLN A 322 2.81 17.38 20.25
CA GLN A 322 1.77 16.63 19.55
C GLN A 322 1.37 15.36 20.32
N PHE A 323 0.10 14.98 20.22
CA PHE A 323 -0.46 13.81 20.89
C PHE A 323 -1.14 12.90 19.87
N LYS A 324 -0.81 11.61 19.88
CA LYS A 324 -1.33 10.63 18.91
C LYS A 324 -1.91 9.43 19.62
N ILE A 325 -3.08 8.98 19.18
CA ILE A 325 -3.76 7.85 19.80
C ILE A 325 -4.50 7.00 18.78
N ALA A 326 -4.39 5.69 18.94
CA ALA A 326 -5.22 4.72 18.25
C ALA A 326 -5.27 3.42 19.06
N GLU A 327 -6.21 2.55 18.71
CA GLU A 327 -6.17 1.16 19.15
C GLU A 327 -5.15 0.31 18.34
N THR A 328 -4.94 -0.93 18.75
CA THR A 328 -3.81 -1.77 18.31
C THR A 328 -3.76 -1.94 16.80
N GLU A 329 -4.90 -2.17 16.16
CA GLU A 329 -5.00 -2.36 14.70
C GLU A 329 -4.49 -1.15 13.91
N LYS A 330 -4.69 0.07 14.46
CA LYS A 330 -4.36 1.32 13.77
C LYS A 330 -3.22 2.13 14.41
N TYR A 331 -2.54 1.57 15.40
CA TYR A 331 -1.42 2.24 16.08
C TYR A 331 -0.23 2.54 15.14
N ALA A 332 0.17 1.58 14.31
CA ALA A 332 1.23 1.80 13.31
C ALA A 332 0.86 2.89 12.29
N HIS A 333 -0.43 3.07 12.04
CA HIS A 333 -0.97 4.03 11.07
C HIS A 333 -0.84 5.46 11.55
N VAL A 334 -1.23 5.76 12.79
CA VAL A 334 -1.05 7.09 13.39
C VAL A 334 0.40 7.39 13.79
N THR A 335 1.26 6.37 13.92
CA THR A 335 2.66 6.54 14.31
C THR A 335 3.60 6.41 13.11
N PHE A 336 4.06 5.20 12.80
CA PHE A 336 5.04 4.91 11.76
C PHE A 336 4.63 5.44 10.39
N PHE A 337 3.41 5.17 9.91
CA PHE A 337 2.98 5.59 8.58
C PHE A 337 2.73 7.10 8.50
N PHE A 338 2.01 7.69 9.46
CA PHE A 338 1.80 9.14 9.50
C PHE A 338 3.12 9.94 9.63
N ASN A 339 4.14 9.35 10.28
CA ASN A 339 5.49 9.92 10.38
C ASN A 339 6.36 9.69 9.15
N GLY A 340 5.81 9.22 8.03
CA GLY A 340 6.57 8.99 6.81
C GLY A 340 7.57 7.83 6.93
N GLY A 341 7.25 6.80 7.71
CA GLY A 341 8.10 5.63 7.92
C GLY A 341 9.17 5.80 9.02
N GLU A 342 9.07 6.83 9.86
CA GLU A 342 9.93 6.97 11.04
C GLU A 342 9.41 6.12 12.21
N LYS A 343 10.28 5.25 12.75
CA LYS A 343 9.93 4.33 13.85
C LYS A 343 10.02 5.00 15.22
N LYS A 344 10.93 5.97 15.38
CA LYS A 344 11.12 6.66 16.65
C LYS A 344 10.14 7.84 16.76
N PRO A 345 9.43 8.02 17.88
CA PRO A 345 8.66 9.24 18.10
C PRO A 345 9.55 10.48 17.95
N PHE A 346 9.05 11.52 17.28
CA PHE A 346 9.75 12.79 17.19
C PHE A 346 9.82 13.48 18.58
N PRO A 347 10.78 14.40 18.82
CA PRO A 347 10.74 15.23 20.02
C PRO A 347 9.38 15.91 20.21
N ASN A 348 8.88 15.92 21.46
CA ASN A 348 7.55 16.42 21.83
C ASN A 348 6.35 15.68 21.19
N GLU A 349 6.55 14.43 20.73
CA GLU A 349 5.47 13.55 20.28
C GLU A 349 5.15 12.49 21.33
N ASP A 350 3.95 12.57 21.90
CA ASP A 350 3.40 11.54 22.77
C ASP A 350 2.49 10.60 21.97
N GLN A 351 2.69 9.30 22.15
CA GLN A 351 1.92 8.25 21.47
C GLN A 351 1.22 7.36 22.50
N VAL A 352 -0.07 7.13 22.32
CA VAL A 352 -0.89 6.28 23.20
C VAL A 352 -1.48 5.13 22.41
N LEU A 353 -1.19 3.92 22.88
CA LEU A 353 -1.78 2.68 22.39
C LEU A 353 -2.96 2.28 23.30
N VAL A 354 -4.10 2.02 22.66
CA VAL A 354 -5.23 1.31 23.29
C VAL A 354 -5.24 -0.13 22.79
N ASN A 355 -5.51 -1.09 23.69
CA ASN A 355 -5.60 -2.48 23.26
C ASN A 355 -6.90 -2.69 22.48
N SER A 356 -6.82 -3.21 21.25
CA SER A 356 -7.99 -3.73 20.55
C SER A 356 -8.53 -4.98 21.28
N PRO A 357 -9.84 -5.29 21.20
CA PRO A 357 -10.42 -6.42 21.92
C PRO A 357 -9.85 -7.74 21.41
N LYS A 358 -9.26 -8.52 22.31
CA LYS A 358 -8.65 -9.84 22.01
C LYS A 358 -9.59 -10.99 22.32
N GLU A 359 -10.71 -10.70 22.97
CA GLU A 359 -11.73 -11.65 23.36
C GLU A 359 -12.65 -12.08 22.20
N VAL A 360 -12.60 -11.38 21.07
CA VAL A 360 -13.38 -11.67 19.86
C VAL A 360 -12.52 -12.32 18.78
N LYS A 361 -13.14 -13.14 17.93
CA LYS A 361 -12.45 -13.72 16.76
C LYS A 361 -12.39 -12.75 15.58
N THR A 362 -13.48 -12.02 15.40
CA THR A 362 -13.66 -11.02 14.35
C THR A 362 -14.43 -9.84 14.94
N TYR A 363 -14.15 -8.63 14.45
CA TYR A 363 -14.65 -7.41 15.09
C TYR A 363 -16.15 -7.18 14.92
N ASP A 364 -16.86 -7.97 14.10
CA ASP A 364 -18.32 -7.93 14.05
C ASP A 364 -18.99 -8.46 15.32
N GLU A 365 -18.28 -9.24 16.14
CA GLU A 365 -18.73 -9.68 17.47
C GLU A 365 -18.72 -8.52 18.49
N LYS A 366 -17.92 -7.47 18.23
CA LYS A 366 -17.81 -6.27 19.08
C LYS A 366 -17.55 -5.02 18.23
N PRO A 367 -18.57 -4.52 17.49
CA PRO A 367 -18.39 -3.45 16.51
C PRO A 367 -17.92 -2.11 17.10
N GLU A 368 -18.14 -1.89 18.40
CA GLU A 368 -17.63 -0.74 19.13
C GLU A 368 -16.11 -0.76 19.35
N MET A 369 -15.49 -1.95 19.19
CA MET A 369 -14.07 -2.21 19.40
C MET A 369 -13.57 -1.55 20.71
N SER A 370 -12.55 -0.71 20.63
CA SER A 370 -12.04 0.08 21.75
C SER A 370 -12.26 1.60 21.54
N ALA A 371 -13.19 1.99 20.67
CA ALA A 371 -13.44 3.39 20.31
C ALA A 371 -13.78 4.27 21.53
N PHE A 372 -14.55 3.74 22.48
CA PHE A 372 -14.87 4.48 23.71
C PHE A 372 -13.64 4.72 24.58
N GLU A 373 -12.77 3.73 24.76
CA GLU A 373 -11.53 3.90 25.55
C GLU A 373 -10.55 4.86 24.86
N VAL A 374 -10.43 4.78 23.53
CA VAL A 374 -9.68 5.76 22.72
C VAL A 374 -10.23 7.17 22.95
N THR A 375 -11.55 7.32 22.89
CA THR A 375 -12.23 8.60 23.11
C THR A 375 -11.96 9.14 24.50
N ASP A 376 -12.14 8.33 25.55
CA ASP A 376 -11.97 8.78 26.94
C ASP A 376 -10.53 9.25 27.21
N LYS A 377 -9.53 8.55 26.68
CA LYS A 377 -8.12 8.95 26.78
C LYS A 377 -7.83 10.23 25.98
N LEU A 378 -8.42 10.40 24.81
CA LEU A 378 -8.28 11.62 24.01
C LEU A 378 -8.96 12.82 24.68
N LEU A 379 -10.15 12.63 25.27
CA LEU A 379 -10.84 13.68 26.04
C LEU A 379 -9.99 14.20 27.19
N ALA A 380 -9.30 13.30 27.91
CA ALA A 380 -8.35 13.67 28.96
C ALA A 380 -7.12 14.42 28.39
N ALA A 381 -6.58 13.99 27.25
CA ALA A 381 -5.45 14.66 26.61
C ALA A 381 -5.78 16.08 26.14
N LEU A 382 -7.02 16.35 25.69
CA LEU A 382 -7.46 17.67 25.23
C LEU A 382 -7.46 18.75 26.35
N GLU A 383 -7.47 18.33 27.62
CA GLU A 383 -7.32 19.23 28.78
C GLU A 383 -5.90 19.80 28.89
N ASN A 384 -4.90 19.12 28.32
CA ASN A 384 -3.54 19.61 28.27
C ASN A 384 -3.39 20.69 27.19
N LYS A 385 -3.19 21.93 27.62
CA LYS A 385 -3.07 23.09 26.72
C LYS A 385 -1.70 23.20 26.03
N ASP A 386 -0.74 22.34 26.38
CA ASP A 386 0.60 22.34 25.81
C ASP A 386 0.68 21.68 24.43
N TYR A 387 -0.22 20.74 24.12
CA TYR A 387 -0.27 20.13 22.79
C TYR A 387 -0.87 21.09 21.76
N THR A 388 -0.17 21.24 20.64
CA THR A 388 -0.59 22.02 19.47
C THR A 388 -1.38 21.15 18.49
N PHE A 389 -1.04 19.87 18.36
CA PHE A 389 -1.68 18.98 17.40
C PHE A 389 -2.06 17.65 18.04
N TYR A 390 -3.25 17.17 17.70
CA TYR A 390 -3.77 15.88 18.12
C TYR A 390 -4.13 15.06 16.89
N LEU A 391 -3.83 13.77 16.93
CA LEU A 391 -4.20 12.82 15.89
C LEU A 391 -4.88 11.61 16.52
N VAL A 392 -6.05 11.26 16.00
CA VAL A 392 -6.73 10.02 16.36
C VAL A 392 -7.19 9.27 15.13
N ASN A 393 -7.01 7.95 15.16
CA ASN A 393 -7.67 7.03 14.24
C ASN A 393 -8.70 6.21 15.02
N PHE A 394 -9.91 6.13 14.46
CA PHE A 394 -10.90 5.14 14.85
C PHE A 394 -10.99 4.03 13.81
N ALA A 395 -10.70 2.80 14.24
CA ALA A 395 -10.54 1.63 13.37
C ALA A 395 -11.86 0.99 12.91
N ASN A 396 -12.97 1.35 13.56
CA ASN A 396 -14.20 0.55 13.54
C ASN A 396 -14.79 0.35 12.15
N SER A 397 -14.89 1.42 11.35
CA SER A 397 -15.54 1.37 10.04
C SER A 397 -14.78 0.44 9.09
N ASP A 398 -13.45 0.44 9.11
CA ASP A 398 -12.63 -0.44 8.28
C ASP A 398 -12.60 -1.89 8.81
N MET A 399 -12.22 -2.07 10.08
CA MET A 399 -11.99 -3.39 10.66
C MET A 399 -13.28 -4.22 10.73
N VAL A 400 -14.41 -3.59 10.99
CA VAL A 400 -15.72 -4.25 10.95
C VAL A 400 -16.22 -4.37 9.51
N GLY A 401 -15.93 -3.40 8.64
CA GLY A 401 -16.21 -3.46 7.20
C GLY A 401 -15.62 -4.71 6.54
N HIS A 402 -14.38 -5.07 6.89
CA HIS A 402 -13.70 -6.27 6.40
C HIS A 402 -14.39 -7.60 6.77
N THR A 403 -15.29 -7.62 7.74
CA THR A 403 -16.07 -8.82 8.06
C THR A 403 -17.18 -9.09 7.04
N GLY A 404 -17.59 -8.08 6.27
CA GLY A 404 -18.73 -8.16 5.37
C GLY A 404 -20.09 -8.24 6.08
N ASN A 405 -20.11 -8.08 7.41
CA ASN A 405 -21.32 -8.11 8.21
C ASN A 405 -21.94 -6.70 8.27
N PHE A 406 -22.95 -6.48 7.42
CA PHE A 406 -23.61 -5.18 7.28
C PHE A 406 -24.15 -4.61 8.59
N GLU A 407 -24.87 -5.41 9.38
CA GLU A 407 -25.48 -4.96 10.65
C GLU A 407 -24.43 -4.59 11.70
N ALA A 408 -23.31 -5.32 11.72
CA ALA A 408 -22.18 -4.98 12.56
C ALA A 408 -21.51 -3.68 12.10
N ALA A 409 -21.30 -3.50 10.79
CA ALA A 409 -20.75 -2.27 10.24
C ALA A 409 -21.65 -1.06 10.55
N VAL A 410 -22.98 -1.19 10.49
CA VAL A 410 -23.92 -0.14 10.90
C VAL A 410 -23.67 0.28 12.36
N LYS A 411 -23.58 -0.69 13.28
CA LYS A 411 -23.29 -0.41 14.70
C LYS A 411 -21.90 0.20 14.94
N ALA A 412 -20.92 -0.19 14.12
CA ALA A 412 -19.59 0.42 14.14
C ALA A 412 -19.70 1.91 13.83
N ILE A 413 -20.44 2.30 12.78
CA ILE A 413 -20.66 3.72 12.43
C ILE A 413 -21.44 4.46 13.52
N GLU A 414 -22.47 3.85 14.11
CA GLU A 414 -23.21 4.46 15.24
C GLU A 414 -22.32 4.69 16.46
N THR A 415 -21.36 3.79 16.71
CA THR A 415 -20.34 3.99 17.76
C THR A 415 -19.45 5.19 17.43
N LEU A 416 -18.95 5.26 16.19
CA LEU A 416 -18.12 6.38 15.73
C LEU A 416 -18.85 7.71 15.88
N ASP A 417 -20.14 7.76 15.54
CA ASP A 417 -20.97 8.95 15.72
C ASP A 417 -21.01 9.43 17.17
N SER A 418 -21.22 8.51 18.13
CA SER A 418 -21.21 8.85 19.55
C SER A 418 -19.86 9.41 20.00
N CYS A 419 -18.76 8.82 19.53
CA CYS A 419 -17.41 9.28 19.82
C CYS A 419 -17.16 10.68 19.23
N VAL A 420 -17.53 10.91 17.97
CA VAL A 420 -17.41 12.22 17.30
C VAL A 420 -18.21 13.28 18.05
N GLY A 421 -19.44 12.99 18.49
CA GLY A 421 -20.25 13.92 19.28
C GLY A 421 -19.57 14.34 20.59
N LYS A 422 -18.97 13.39 21.31
CA LYS A 422 -18.18 13.70 22.53
C LYS A 422 -16.96 14.58 22.22
N LEU A 423 -16.25 14.28 21.13
CA LEU A 423 -15.08 15.06 20.71
C LEU A 423 -15.45 16.48 20.28
N MET A 424 -16.51 16.66 19.48
CA MET A 424 -16.99 17.99 19.09
C MET A 424 -17.29 18.85 20.31
N LYS A 425 -18.01 18.30 21.31
CA LYS A 425 -18.31 19.00 22.55
C LYS A 425 -17.04 19.41 23.31
N LYS A 426 -16.09 18.49 23.49
CA LYS A 426 -14.84 18.79 24.21
C LYS A 426 -13.95 19.77 23.45
N CYS A 427 -13.90 19.68 22.11
CA CYS A 427 -13.19 20.62 21.27
C CYS A 427 -13.77 22.04 21.36
N GLU A 428 -15.10 22.18 21.47
CA GLU A 428 -15.74 23.47 21.77
C GLU A 428 -15.34 24.01 23.14
N GLU A 429 -15.38 23.18 24.19
CA GLU A 429 -14.98 23.56 25.56
C GLU A 429 -13.52 23.98 25.67
N GLU A 430 -12.63 23.30 24.94
CA GLU A 430 -11.19 23.50 24.98
C GLU A 430 -10.69 24.46 23.87
N GLU A 431 -11.58 25.05 23.07
CA GLU A 431 -11.19 25.91 21.94
C GLU A 431 -10.21 25.22 20.96
N VAL A 432 -10.43 23.95 20.65
CA VAL A 432 -9.66 23.15 19.68
C VAL A 432 -10.45 23.06 18.38
N THR A 433 -9.82 23.31 17.23
CA THR A 433 -10.46 23.06 15.93
C THR A 433 -10.38 21.58 15.60
N LEU A 434 -11.51 20.93 15.32
CA LEU A 434 -11.56 19.53 14.91
C LEU A 434 -11.65 19.46 13.38
N LEU A 435 -10.78 18.67 12.77
CA LEU A 435 -10.82 18.30 11.36
C LEU A 435 -11.16 16.81 11.28
N LEU A 436 -12.19 16.44 10.53
CA LEU A 436 -12.64 15.06 10.38
C LEU A 436 -12.47 14.61 8.94
N THR A 437 -11.81 13.47 8.75
CA THR A 437 -11.62 12.82 7.44
C THR A 437 -11.62 11.31 7.56
N ALA A 438 -11.43 10.62 6.45
CA ALA A 438 -10.97 9.24 6.40
C ALA A 438 -9.71 9.10 5.55
N ASP A 439 -9.13 7.91 5.54
CA ASP A 439 -7.94 7.54 4.78
C ASP A 439 -8.27 6.75 3.50
N HIS A 440 -9.43 6.08 3.46
CA HIS A 440 -10.07 5.46 2.29
C HIS A 440 -11.54 5.07 2.59
N GLY A 441 -12.24 4.47 1.63
CA GLY A 441 -13.55 3.85 1.81
C GLY A 441 -13.48 2.34 2.11
N ASN A 442 -14.54 1.81 2.73
CA ASN A 442 -14.80 0.39 3.03
C ASN A 442 -16.30 0.20 3.34
N SER A 443 -16.76 0.66 4.52
CA SER A 443 -18.14 0.45 4.99
C SER A 443 -19.22 1.19 4.18
N ASP A 444 -18.82 2.01 3.22
CA ASP A 444 -19.70 2.61 2.22
C ASP A 444 -20.23 1.61 1.19
N GLN A 445 -19.69 0.39 1.14
CA GLN A 445 -20.22 -0.73 0.36
C GLN A 445 -19.97 -2.07 1.07
N MET A 446 -21.01 -2.67 1.64
CA MET A 446 -20.91 -3.94 2.37
C MET A 446 -21.33 -5.17 1.55
N GLN A 447 -21.83 -4.98 0.33
CA GLN A 447 -22.26 -6.07 -0.53
C GLN A 447 -21.99 -5.79 -2.01
N TYR A 448 -21.69 -6.83 -2.77
CA TYR A 448 -21.66 -6.80 -4.23
C TYR A 448 -23.09 -6.89 -4.80
N PRO A 449 -23.32 -6.47 -6.07
CA PRO A 449 -24.61 -6.63 -6.73
C PRO A 449 -25.11 -8.09 -6.84
N ASP A 450 -24.20 -9.06 -6.77
CA ASP A 450 -24.54 -10.50 -6.78
C ASP A 450 -24.95 -11.05 -5.41
N GLY A 451 -25.00 -10.20 -4.38
CA GLY A 451 -25.39 -10.54 -3.02
C GLY A 451 -24.25 -11.08 -2.15
N LYS A 452 -23.03 -11.25 -2.68
CA LYS A 452 -21.88 -11.65 -1.85
C LYS A 452 -21.42 -10.48 -0.98
N ALA A 453 -20.92 -10.80 0.21
CA ALA A 453 -20.34 -9.81 1.10
C ALA A 453 -19.15 -9.10 0.43
N HIS A 454 -19.09 -7.78 0.59
CA HIS A 454 -17.94 -6.98 0.19
C HIS A 454 -17.03 -6.81 1.42
N THR A 455 -15.79 -7.29 1.32
CA THR A 455 -14.83 -7.32 2.44
C THR A 455 -13.54 -6.56 2.12
N SER A 456 -13.57 -5.69 1.11
CA SER A 456 -12.43 -4.95 0.59
C SER A 456 -12.65 -3.44 0.73
N HIS A 457 -11.61 -2.65 0.50
CA HIS A 457 -11.75 -1.19 0.40
C HIS A 457 -12.50 -0.80 -0.88
N THR A 458 -13.02 0.43 -0.90
CA THR A 458 -13.70 1.01 -2.06
C THR A 458 -12.90 2.15 -2.68
N GLY A 459 -13.26 2.53 -3.91
CA GLY A 459 -12.74 3.72 -4.58
C GLY A 459 -13.49 5.01 -4.25
N ALA A 460 -14.34 5.00 -3.23
CA ALA A 460 -15.13 6.18 -2.85
C ALA A 460 -14.20 7.31 -2.36
N PRO A 461 -14.52 8.58 -2.68
CA PRO A 461 -13.86 9.71 -2.01
C PRO A 461 -14.24 9.72 -0.52
N VAL A 462 -13.45 10.39 0.29
CA VAL A 462 -13.64 10.46 1.76
C VAL A 462 -14.14 11.85 2.17
N PRO A 463 -14.88 11.98 3.28
CA PRO A 463 -15.31 13.29 3.74
C PRO A 463 -14.10 14.10 4.23
N PHE A 464 -14.18 15.42 4.15
CA PHE A 464 -13.31 16.33 4.88
C PHE A 464 -14.13 17.47 5.45
N ALA A 465 -14.25 17.53 6.78
CA ALA A 465 -15.07 18.51 7.48
C ALA A 465 -14.29 19.24 8.58
N VAL A 466 -14.64 20.50 8.83
CA VAL A 466 -13.98 21.35 9.85
C VAL A 466 -15.00 21.84 10.87
N PHE A 467 -14.85 21.39 12.11
CA PHE A 467 -15.65 21.85 13.24
C PHE A 467 -14.91 22.90 14.05
N HIS A 468 -15.56 24.07 14.17
CA HIS A 468 -15.23 25.09 15.15
C HIS A 468 -16.48 25.94 15.40
N PRO A 469 -16.85 26.35 16.63
CA PRO A 469 -18.10 27.07 16.90
C PRO A 469 -18.35 28.31 16.01
N LYS A 470 -17.28 29.04 15.69
CA LYS A 470 -17.32 30.21 14.76
C LYS A 470 -17.71 29.88 13.31
N LEU A 471 -17.63 28.62 12.90
CA LEU A 471 -17.94 28.18 11.54
C LEU A 471 -19.36 27.65 11.37
N LYS A 472 -20.15 27.58 12.46
CA LYS A 472 -21.51 27.05 12.39
C LYS A 472 -22.35 27.89 11.42
N ASP A 473 -23.01 27.20 10.49
CA ASP A 473 -23.83 27.76 9.41
C ASP A 473 -23.06 28.76 8.51
N SER A 474 -21.73 28.70 8.53
CA SER A 474 -20.88 29.52 7.66
C SER A 474 -20.62 28.82 6.34
N SER A 475 -20.72 29.58 5.24
CA SER A 475 -20.25 29.14 3.93
C SER A 475 -18.77 29.51 3.79
N ILE A 476 -17.89 28.51 3.75
CA ILE A 476 -16.47 28.67 3.42
C ILE A 476 -16.25 28.11 2.02
N GLU A 477 -15.51 28.85 1.20
CA GLU A 477 -15.18 28.43 -0.16
C GLU A 477 -14.15 27.29 -0.13
N VAL A 478 -14.41 26.22 -0.87
CA VAL A 478 -13.41 25.18 -1.17
C VAL A 478 -12.35 25.78 -2.08
N ASN A 479 -11.08 25.53 -1.77
CA ASN A 479 -9.96 26.14 -2.50
C ASN A 479 -9.62 25.36 -3.78
N GLY A 480 -10.31 25.68 -4.88
CA GLY A 480 -10.07 24.99 -6.14
C GLY A 480 -10.78 23.65 -6.20
N GLU A 481 -10.23 22.71 -6.96
CA GLU A 481 -10.86 21.41 -7.24
C GLU A 481 -9.86 20.26 -7.09
N GLY A 482 -10.39 19.06 -6.84
CA GLY A 482 -9.61 17.84 -6.88
C GLY A 482 -8.69 17.65 -5.68
N HIS A 483 -9.14 18.05 -4.49
CA HIS A 483 -8.39 17.80 -3.27
C HIS A 483 -8.20 16.31 -3.00
N ALA A 484 -7.10 15.96 -2.34
CA ALA A 484 -6.73 14.61 -1.95
C ALA A 484 -6.15 14.59 -0.53
N LEU A 485 -5.79 13.40 -0.03
CA LEU A 485 -5.24 13.24 1.33
C LEU A 485 -4.01 14.12 1.63
N MET A 486 -3.20 14.41 0.61
CA MET A 486 -2.02 15.29 0.74
C MET A 486 -2.35 16.72 1.19
N ASP A 487 -3.60 17.18 0.99
CA ASP A 487 -4.05 18.53 1.30
C ASP A 487 -4.43 18.72 2.77
N VAL A 488 -4.54 17.61 3.53
CA VAL A 488 -4.94 17.64 4.94
C VAL A 488 -3.88 18.30 5.82
N SER A 489 -2.60 17.93 5.65
CA SER A 489 -1.50 18.53 6.42
C SER A 489 -1.36 20.05 6.22
N PRO A 490 -1.35 20.58 4.98
CA PRO A 490 -1.43 22.02 4.72
C PRO A 490 -2.65 22.68 5.38
N THR A 491 -3.82 22.04 5.34
CA THR A 491 -5.04 22.56 5.95
C THR A 491 -4.94 22.62 7.48
N VAL A 492 -4.35 21.63 8.13
CA VAL A 492 -4.07 21.63 9.57
C VAL A 492 -3.18 22.82 9.94
N LEU A 493 -2.08 23.05 9.20
CA LEU A 493 -1.18 24.18 9.44
C LEU A 493 -1.90 25.52 9.23
N TYR A 494 -2.74 25.62 8.21
CA TYR A 494 -3.55 26.82 7.93
C TYR A 494 -4.50 27.16 9.08
N VAL A 495 -5.18 26.17 9.64
CA VAL A 495 -6.02 26.30 10.84
C VAL A 495 -5.22 26.82 12.04
N LEU A 496 -4.02 26.29 12.24
CA LEU A 496 -3.10 26.69 13.31
C LEU A 496 -2.46 28.08 13.07
N GLY A 497 -2.60 28.64 11.86
CA GLY A 497 -1.96 29.88 11.47
C GLY A 497 -0.45 29.76 11.25
N ILE A 498 0.01 28.56 10.89
CA ILE A 498 1.40 28.23 10.60
C ILE A 498 1.56 28.13 9.08
N ASP A 499 2.59 28.75 8.53
CA ASP A 499 2.89 28.65 7.10
C ASP A 499 3.35 27.23 6.74
N SER A 500 2.85 26.69 5.62
CA SER A 500 3.27 25.36 5.15
C SER A 500 4.73 25.39 4.70
N PRO A 501 5.50 24.32 4.97
CA PRO A 501 6.88 24.25 4.53
C PRO A 501 6.98 24.11 3.00
N PRO A 502 8.09 24.54 2.36
CA PRO A 502 8.22 24.56 0.90
C PRO A 502 8.15 23.19 0.22
N ASN A 503 8.34 22.10 0.97
CA ASN A 503 8.27 20.74 0.45
C ASN A 503 6.85 20.15 0.45
N PHE A 504 5.85 20.87 0.96
CA PHE A 504 4.46 20.50 0.79
C PHE A 504 4.01 20.86 -0.62
N GLU A 505 3.42 19.89 -1.30
CA GLU A 505 2.84 20.05 -2.63
C GLU A 505 1.31 20.17 -2.56
N GLY A 506 0.70 19.72 -1.46
CA GLY A 506 -0.72 19.90 -1.21
C GLY A 506 -1.09 21.34 -0.86
N GLU A 507 -2.35 21.68 -1.06
CA GLU A 507 -2.92 23.00 -0.78
C GLU A 507 -3.91 22.95 0.38
N THR A 508 -4.21 24.09 1.01
CA THR A 508 -5.32 24.14 1.98
C THR A 508 -6.64 23.86 1.25
N ILE A 509 -7.52 23.05 1.87
CA ILE A 509 -8.79 22.61 1.27
C ILE A 509 -9.85 23.72 1.28
N PHE A 510 -9.78 24.64 2.24
CA PHE A 510 -10.70 25.76 2.35
C PHE A 510 -9.93 27.09 2.43
N LYS A 511 -10.55 28.18 1.97
CA LYS A 511 -10.01 29.56 2.02
C LYS A 511 -10.28 30.27 3.35
#